data_AF-A0AAD3N0C3-F1
#
_entry.id   AF-A0AAD3N0C3-F1
#
_cell.length_a   1.000
_cell.length_b   1.000
_cell.length_c   1.000
_cell.angle_alpha   90.00
_cell.angle_beta   90.00
_cell.angle_gamma   90.00
#
_symmetry.space_group_name_H-M   'P 1'
#
loop_
_entity.id
_entity.type
_entity.pdbx_description
1 polymer ?
#
loop_
_entity_poly.entity_id
_entity_poly.type
_entity_poly.pdbx_seq_one_letter_code
_entity_poly.pdbx_strand_id
1 'polypeptide(L)'
;MADNIIIRVQSPDGMKKILSTKRETAAAFLKKVAKEFGFNSNGFSVYLNRNKTGEILSQNKTLSLLKIKHGDMLFLFPSGSSTSSGEVMDTATPHTSSSLPSVSSSSSSSSMIPRSFSAPQVQEDEIDQYLAKQDGKIYRNRDSQLCRHGALGKCVHCVPLEPFDEDYLNHLDPPVKHMSFHAYLRKLTGGAD
;
A
#
# COMPACT_ATOMS: atom_id res chain seq x y z
N MET A 1 -3.09 -19.41 38.96
CA MET A 1 -3.66 -18.70 37.78
C MET A 1 -2.61 -18.68 36.68
N ALA A 2 -2.96 -19.09 35.47
CA ALA A 2 -2.05 -18.94 34.33
C ALA A 2 -2.16 -17.50 33.82
N ASP A 3 -1.07 -16.74 33.90
CA ASP A 3 -1.02 -15.38 33.37
C ASP A 3 -0.99 -15.43 31.84
N ASN A 4 -2.16 -15.37 31.24
CA ASN A 4 -2.33 -15.29 29.80
C ASN A 4 -1.83 -13.93 29.28
N ILE A 5 -1.02 -13.97 28.24
CA ILE A 5 -0.51 -12.79 27.54
C ILE A 5 -0.92 -12.82 26.08
N ILE A 6 -1.24 -11.65 25.52
CA ILE A 6 -1.57 -11.49 24.11
C ILE A 6 -0.38 -10.80 23.46
N ILE A 7 0.18 -11.41 22.43
CA ILE A 7 1.31 -10.88 21.67
C ILE A 7 0.81 -10.60 20.26
N ARG A 8 1.11 -9.41 19.73
CA ARG A 8 0.75 -9.02 18.36
C ARG A 8 1.90 -9.41 17.45
N VAL A 9 1.63 -10.16 16.40
CA VAL A 9 2.63 -10.53 15.40
C VAL A 9 2.22 -9.91 14.07
N GLN A 10 3.08 -9.09 13.50
CA GLN A 10 2.91 -8.49 12.18
C GLN A 10 3.71 -9.27 11.15
N SER A 11 3.06 -9.66 10.07
CA SER A 11 3.65 -10.31 8.89
C SER A 11 3.36 -9.47 7.64
N PRO A 12 3.97 -9.77 6.47
CA PRO A 12 3.60 -9.16 5.20
C PRO A 12 2.11 -9.29 4.88
N ASP A 13 1.50 -10.41 5.28
CA ASP A 13 0.09 -10.73 5.03
C ASP A 13 -0.88 -10.12 6.07
N GLY A 14 -0.35 -9.32 7.01
CA GLY A 14 -1.13 -8.63 8.03
C GLY A 14 -0.75 -9.00 9.47
N MET A 15 -1.58 -8.55 10.41
CA MET A 15 -1.31 -8.66 11.85
C MET A 15 -2.27 -9.61 12.55
N LYS A 16 -1.72 -10.54 13.34
CA LYS A 16 -2.50 -11.47 14.17
C LYS A 16 -2.17 -11.34 15.64
N LYS A 17 -3.15 -11.65 16.49
CA LYS A 17 -3.02 -11.69 17.95
C LYS A 17 -2.85 -13.14 18.39
N ILE A 18 -1.72 -13.46 18.99
CA ILE A 18 -1.40 -14.81 19.46
C ILE A 18 -1.56 -14.88 20.97
N LEU A 19 -2.39 -15.82 21.42
CA LEU A 19 -2.58 -16.10 22.84
C LEU A 19 -1.46 -17.02 23.35
N SER A 20 -0.74 -16.54 24.36
CA SER A 20 0.39 -17.25 24.96
C SER A 20 0.40 -17.08 26.49
N THR A 21 1.36 -17.68 27.18
CA THR A 21 1.51 -17.56 28.64
C THR A 21 2.91 -17.11 29.00
N LYS A 22 3.10 -16.38 30.11
CA LYS A 22 4.41 -15.83 30.51
C LYS A 22 5.52 -16.89 30.66
N ARG A 23 5.15 -18.13 31.01
CA ARG A 23 6.06 -19.27 31.21
C ARG A 23 6.24 -20.13 29.96
N GLU A 24 5.54 -19.82 28.87
CA GLU A 24 5.65 -20.57 27.62
C GLU A 24 7.04 -20.40 27.00
N THR A 25 7.56 -21.48 26.44
CA THR A 25 8.84 -21.47 25.72
C THR A 25 8.66 -20.86 24.33
N ALA A 26 9.67 -20.14 23.85
CA ALA A 26 9.67 -19.55 22.50
C ALA A 26 9.36 -20.58 21.40
N ALA A 27 9.84 -21.83 21.52
CA ALA A 27 9.50 -22.90 20.57
C ALA A 27 7.98 -23.15 20.44
N ALA A 28 7.25 -23.18 21.56
CA ALA A 28 5.82 -23.41 21.57
C ALA A 28 5.06 -22.20 20.99
N PHE A 29 5.52 -20.98 21.32
CA PHE A 29 5.02 -19.76 20.72
C PHE A 29 5.21 -19.73 19.20
N LEU A 30 6.42 -20.03 18.70
CA LEU A 30 6.71 -20.07 17.27
C LEU A 30 5.86 -21.11 16.54
N LYS A 31 5.55 -22.26 17.15
CA LYS A 31 4.61 -23.24 16.57
C LYS A 31 3.18 -22.69 16.45
N LYS A 32 2.70 -21.92 17.44
CA LYS A 32 1.39 -21.25 17.36
C LYS A 32 1.37 -20.20 16.26
N VAL A 33 2.44 -19.42 16.16
CA VAL A 33 2.63 -18.43 15.08
C VAL A 33 2.61 -19.13 13.72
N ALA A 34 3.38 -20.20 13.54
CA ALA A 34 3.39 -21.01 12.31
C ALA A 34 1.98 -21.51 11.94
N LYS A 35 1.23 -22.03 12.93
CA LYS A 35 -0.14 -22.51 12.72
C LYS A 35 -1.11 -21.39 12.33
N GLU A 36 -0.99 -20.22 12.94
CA GLU A 36 -1.85 -19.06 12.65
C GLU A 36 -1.55 -18.44 11.30
N PHE A 37 -0.29 -18.36 10.89
CA PHE A 37 0.10 -17.78 9.61
C PHE A 37 0.22 -18.81 8.48
N GLY A 38 0.06 -20.11 8.76
CA GLY A 38 0.15 -21.18 7.76
C GLY A 38 1.56 -21.46 7.24
N PHE A 39 2.61 -21.05 7.97
CA PHE A 39 4.00 -21.30 7.56
C PHE A 39 4.50 -22.68 8.01
N ASN A 40 5.31 -23.33 7.18
CA ASN A 40 6.11 -24.48 7.60
C ASN A 40 7.15 -24.02 8.64
N SER A 41 7.39 -24.80 9.69
CA SER A 41 8.16 -24.42 10.90
C SER A 41 9.59 -23.91 10.68
N ASN A 42 10.12 -24.00 9.47
CA ASN A 42 11.50 -23.64 9.11
C ASN A 42 11.59 -22.45 8.13
N GLY A 43 10.47 -21.81 7.79
CA GLY A 43 10.40 -20.79 6.73
C GLY A 43 10.27 -19.34 7.20
N PHE A 44 10.45 -19.03 8.49
CA PHE A 44 10.23 -17.67 9.00
C PHE A 44 11.14 -17.32 10.19
N SER A 45 11.52 -16.05 10.28
CA SER A 45 12.22 -15.45 11.42
C SER A 45 11.31 -14.42 12.10
N VAL A 46 11.25 -14.45 13.43
CA VAL A 46 10.48 -13.48 14.23
C VAL A 46 11.44 -12.57 14.97
N TYR A 47 11.20 -11.26 14.91
CA TYR A 47 12.04 -10.21 15.49
C TYR A 47 11.23 -9.37 16.47
N LEU A 48 11.90 -8.84 17.50
CA LEU A 48 11.29 -7.90 18.45
C LEU A 48 11.04 -6.53 17.83
N ASN A 49 11.90 -6.08 16.91
CA ASN A 49 11.82 -4.76 16.29
C ASN A 49 11.65 -4.86 14.78
N ARG A 50 11.06 -3.80 14.20
CA ARG A 50 10.88 -3.62 12.76
C ARG A 50 12.22 -3.62 11.99
N ASN A 51 13.30 -3.20 12.64
CA ASN A 51 14.65 -3.10 12.07
C ASN A 51 15.39 -4.45 11.95
N LYS A 52 14.69 -5.59 12.04
CA LYS A 52 15.29 -6.94 12.06
C LYS A 52 16.31 -7.15 13.19
N THR A 53 16.26 -6.35 14.25
CA THR A 53 17.11 -6.49 15.43
C THR A 53 16.39 -7.29 16.52
N GLY A 54 17.11 -8.18 17.21
CA GLY A 54 16.54 -9.00 18.28
C GLY A 54 15.74 -10.18 17.74
N GLU A 55 16.36 -10.99 16.89
CA GLU A 55 15.77 -12.23 16.40
C GLU A 55 15.49 -13.20 17.54
N ILE A 56 14.29 -13.79 17.54
CA ILE A 56 13.88 -14.85 18.46
C ILE A 56 14.41 -16.19 17.92
N LEU A 57 15.73 -16.35 17.89
CA LEU A 57 16.39 -17.61 17.52
C LEU A 57 16.42 -18.59 18.71
N SER A 58 16.33 -18.06 19.93
CA SER A 58 16.42 -18.83 21.17
C SER A 58 15.14 -19.61 21.49
N GLN A 59 14.91 -20.72 20.79
CA GLN A 59 13.76 -21.61 20.97
C GLN A 59 13.61 -22.16 22.40
N ASN A 60 14.70 -22.24 23.18
CA ASN A 60 14.73 -22.78 24.55
C ASN A 60 14.48 -21.75 25.66
N LYS A 61 14.39 -20.45 25.35
CA LYS A 61 14.13 -19.42 26.36
C LYS A 61 12.63 -19.20 26.53
N THR A 62 12.20 -18.90 27.76
CA THR A 62 10.81 -18.50 28.02
C THR A 62 10.55 -17.07 27.53
N LEU A 63 9.30 -16.76 27.21
CA LEU A 63 8.91 -15.41 26.75
C LEU A 63 9.28 -14.32 27.76
N SER A 64 9.19 -14.63 29.07
CA SER A 64 9.64 -13.73 30.14
C SER A 64 11.13 -13.40 30.07
N LEU A 65 11.99 -14.38 29.74
CA LEU A 65 13.45 -14.17 29.59
C LEU A 65 13.81 -13.39 28.32
N LEU A 66 12.97 -13.48 27.30
CA LEU A 66 13.09 -12.70 26.07
C LEU A 66 12.56 -11.26 26.22
N LYS A 67 12.17 -10.87 27.45
CA LYS A 67 11.58 -9.56 27.78
C LYS A 67 10.28 -9.25 27.03
N ILE A 68 9.58 -10.27 26.54
CA ILE A 68 8.32 -10.12 25.82
C ILE A 68 7.18 -9.98 26.82
N LYS A 69 6.46 -8.87 26.75
CA LYS A 69 5.34 -8.51 27.64
C LYS A 69 3.99 -8.67 26.93
N HIS A 70 2.93 -8.56 27.72
CA HIS A 70 1.58 -8.47 27.19
C HIS A 70 1.44 -7.20 26.34
N GLY A 71 0.97 -7.34 25.11
CA GLY A 71 0.76 -6.23 24.17
C GLY A 71 1.95 -5.94 23.26
N ASP A 72 3.09 -6.62 23.43
CA ASP A 72 4.27 -6.41 22.58
C ASP A 72 3.98 -6.78 21.13
N MET A 73 4.60 -6.03 20.22
CA MET A 73 4.51 -6.21 18.78
C MET A 73 5.79 -6.85 18.25
N LEU A 74 5.65 -8.04 17.68
CA LEU A 74 6.73 -8.77 17.02
C LEU A 74 6.54 -8.73 15.50
N PHE A 75 7.65 -8.83 14.78
CA PHE A 75 7.68 -8.76 13.32
C PHE A 75 8.15 -10.09 12.76
N LEU A 76 7.32 -10.73 11.94
CA LEU A 76 7.62 -11.97 11.25
C LEU A 76 8.06 -11.67 9.82
N PHE A 77 9.19 -12.25 9.42
CA PHE A 77 9.69 -12.22 8.05
C PHE A 77 9.86 -13.65 7.54
N PRO A 78 9.23 -14.02 6.40
CA PRO A 78 9.49 -15.30 5.75
C PRO A 78 10.95 -15.38 5.27
N SER A 79 11.64 -16.50 5.49
CA SER A 79 13.02 -16.74 5.03
C SER A 79 13.11 -17.07 3.53
N GLY A 80 12.02 -16.91 2.77
CA GLY A 80 11.92 -17.17 1.33
C GLY A 80 11.71 -15.94 0.44
N SER A 81 11.63 -14.73 1.00
CA SER A 81 11.49 -13.51 0.21
C SER A 81 12.53 -12.48 0.66
N SER A 82 13.62 -12.40 -0.10
CA SER A 82 14.57 -11.30 -0.04
C SER A 82 13.91 -10.02 -0.55
N THR A 83 13.11 -9.36 0.29
CA THR A 83 12.72 -7.97 0.08
C THR A 83 13.58 -7.11 1.01
N SER A 84 14.70 -6.66 0.46
CA SER A 84 15.56 -5.63 1.02
C SER A 84 14.84 -4.27 0.92
N SER A 85 14.03 -3.95 1.93
CA SER A 85 13.60 -2.56 2.16
C SER A 85 14.74 -1.81 2.84
N GLY A 86 15.44 -1.00 2.05
CA GLY A 86 16.36 0.05 2.52
C GLY A 86 15.80 1.40 2.10
N GLU A 87 14.86 1.92 2.87
CA GLU A 87 14.39 3.30 2.75
C GLU A 87 15.42 4.19 3.47
N VAL A 88 16.18 5.00 2.73
CA VAL A 88 16.86 6.17 3.31
C VAL A 88 16.05 7.41 2.98
N MET A 89 15.42 7.92 4.03
CA MET A 89 14.79 9.22 4.14
C MET A 89 15.88 10.29 4.20
N ASP A 90 15.76 11.38 3.44
CA ASP A 90 16.28 12.66 3.92
C ASP A 90 15.43 13.84 3.43
N THR A 91 15.33 14.81 4.32
CA THR A 91 14.40 15.92 4.40
C THR A 91 15.12 17.21 4.00
N ALA A 92 14.52 17.93 3.05
CA ALA A 92 14.41 19.39 2.90
C ALA A 92 15.62 20.37 3.01
N THR A 93 15.62 21.29 2.03
CA THR A 93 16.06 22.72 2.02
C THR A 93 17.49 23.06 1.51
N PRO A 94 17.80 24.33 1.13
CA PRO A 94 17.49 24.97 -0.17
C PRO A 94 18.71 25.64 -0.87
N HIS A 95 18.44 26.31 -2.01
CA HIS A 95 19.11 27.47 -2.65
C HIS A 95 20.49 27.39 -3.37
N THR A 96 20.51 28.07 -4.54
CA THR A 96 21.62 28.79 -5.22
C THR A 96 22.68 27.93 -5.94
N SER A 97 23.17 28.19 -7.15
CA SER A 97 22.92 29.19 -8.20
C SER A 97 23.45 28.63 -9.54
N SER A 98 22.98 29.19 -10.65
CA SER A 98 23.73 29.42 -11.89
C SER A 98 24.16 28.22 -12.77
N SER A 99 23.42 27.98 -13.85
CA SER A 99 23.86 28.35 -15.23
C SER A 99 22.88 27.84 -16.30
N LEU A 100 22.40 28.79 -17.12
CA LEU A 100 21.71 28.69 -18.43
C LEU A 100 22.39 27.67 -19.41
N PRO A 101 21.74 27.20 -20.52
CA PRO A 101 20.94 28.06 -21.41
C PRO A 101 19.69 27.48 -22.12
N SER A 102 18.85 28.44 -22.49
CA SER A 102 18.15 28.63 -23.79
C SER A 102 17.22 27.56 -24.37
N VAL A 103 15.97 28.01 -24.44
CA VAL A 103 14.94 27.67 -25.43
C VAL A 103 15.46 27.69 -26.87
N SER A 104 15.06 26.71 -27.67
CA SER A 104 14.48 26.92 -29.01
C SER A 104 13.89 25.63 -29.56
N SER A 105 12.63 25.78 -29.96
CA SER A 105 11.74 24.88 -30.68
C SER A 105 12.32 24.43 -32.02
N SER A 106 12.08 23.18 -32.42
CA SER A 106 11.23 22.82 -33.58
C SER A 106 11.50 21.41 -34.12
N SER A 107 10.38 20.78 -34.49
CA SER A 107 10.21 19.81 -35.58
C SER A 107 10.62 18.34 -35.40
N SER A 108 9.56 17.53 -35.42
CA SER A 108 9.44 16.28 -36.20
C SER A 108 9.93 14.97 -35.58
N SER A 109 9.05 13.97 -35.75
CA SER A 109 9.30 12.53 -35.82
C SER A 109 9.15 11.75 -34.52
N SER A 110 7.89 11.42 -34.25
CA SER A 110 7.43 10.11 -33.79
C SER A 110 8.55 9.10 -33.54
N SER A 111 8.97 8.99 -32.29
CA SER A 111 9.65 7.81 -31.79
C SER A 111 8.86 7.35 -30.58
N MET A 112 7.87 6.50 -30.86
CA MET A 112 7.21 5.72 -29.82
C MET A 112 8.31 4.93 -29.12
N ILE A 113 8.65 5.34 -27.91
CA ILE A 113 9.34 4.47 -26.97
C ILE A 113 8.21 3.62 -26.40
N PRO A 114 8.02 2.35 -26.80
CA PRO A 114 7.21 1.46 -26.00
C PRO A 114 7.97 1.39 -24.67
N ARG A 115 7.41 1.97 -23.61
CA ARG A 115 7.83 1.66 -22.25
C ARG A 115 7.37 0.24 -21.95
N SER A 116 7.95 -0.74 -22.64
CA SER A 116 8.07 -2.11 -22.18
C SER A 116 9.13 -2.15 -21.08
N PHE A 117 8.90 -1.36 -20.02
CA PHE A 117 9.32 -1.80 -18.71
C PHE A 117 8.38 -2.96 -18.40
N SER A 118 8.79 -4.16 -18.82
CA SER A 118 8.38 -5.38 -18.16
C SER A 118 8.88 -5.24 -16.72
N ALA A 119 8.14 -4.49 -15.90
CA ALA A 119 8.14 -4.69 -14.48
C ALA A 119 8.02 -6.21 -14.27
N PRO A 120 8.70 -6.79 -13.28
CA PRO A 120 8.49 -8.19 -12.95
C PRO A 120 6.98 -8.43 -12.94
N GLN A 121 6.52 -9.50 -13.61
CA GLN A 121 5.11 -9.92 -13.60
C GLN A 121 4.77 -10.36 -12.18
N VAL A 122 4.72 -9.39 -11.27
CA VAL A 122 4.23 -9.54 -9.93
C VAL A 122 2.74 -9.67 -10.11
N GLN A 123 2.22 -10.82 -9.71
CA GLN A 123 0.80 -11.05 -9.72
C GLN A 123 0.17 -10.08 -8.72
N GLU A 124 -0.49 -9.05 -9.24
CA GLU A 124 -1.31 -8.12 -8.46
C GLU A 124 -2.46 -8.87 -7.79
N ASP A 125 -2.95 -8.34 -6.67
CA ASP A 125 -4.11 -8.89 -5.98
C ASP A 125 -5.35 -8.90 -6.90
N GLU A 126 -6.23 -9.89 -6.73
CA GLU A 126 -7.45 -10.02 -7.54
C GLU A 126 -8.33 -8.77 -7.50
N ILE A 127 -8.34 -8.09 -6.35
CA ILE A 127 -9.10 -6.85 -6.12
C ILE A 127 -8.49 -5.69 -6.92
N ASP A 128 -7.17 -5.58 -6.95
CA ASP A 128 -6.47 -4.51 -7.66
C ASP A 128 -6.66 -4.68 -9.18
N GLN A 129 -6.57 -5.91 -9.67
CA GLN A 129 -6.87 -6.23 -11.08
C GLN A 129 -8.32 -5.91 -11.46
N TYR A 130 -9.26 -6.14 -10.55
CA TYR A 130 -10.67 -5.79 -10.75
C TYR A 130 -10.87 -4.28 -10.82
N LEU A 131 -10.30 -3.53 -9.86
CA LEU A 131 -10.41 -2.07 -9.77
C LEU A 131 -9.68 -1.33 -10.91
N ALA A 132 -8.58 -1.90 -11.42
CA ALA A 132 -7.84 -1.38 -12.56
C ALA A 132 -8.67 -1.40 -13.86
N LYS A 133 -9.54 -2.41 -14.03
CA LYS A 133 -10.41 -2.54 -15.21
C LYS A 133 -11.61 -1.60 -15.20
N GLN A 134 -11.99 -1.05 -14.04
CA GLN A 134 -13.12 -0.12 -13.94
C GLN A 134 -12.69 1.29 -14.36
N ASP A 135 -13.54 2.01 -15.11
CA ASP A 135 -13.28 3.40 -15.50
C ASP A 135 -13.33 4.36 -14.29
N GLY A 136 -14.24 4.09 -13.34
CA GLY A 136 -14.50 4.91 -12.18
C GLY A 136 -15.18 6.25 -12.51
N LYS A 137 -15.74 6.43 -13.72
CA LYS A 137 -16.36 7.70 -14.11
C LYS A 137 -17.67 7.92 -13.39
N ILE A 138 -17.89 9.16 -12.95
CA ILE A 138 -19.11 9.54 -12.24
C ILE A 138 -20.12 10.07 -13.25
N TYR A 139 -21.10 9.24 -13.61
CA TYR A 139 -22.15 9.59 -14.57
C TYR A 139 -23.19 10.49 -13.91
N ARG A 140 -23.38 11.68 -14.49
CA ARG A 140 -24.38 12.65 -14.04
C ARG A 140 -25.60 12.65 -14.95
N ASN A 141 -26.77 12.85 -14.35
CA ASN A 141 -28.00 13.03 -15.10
C ASN A 141 -28.03 14.39 -15.78
N ARG A 142 -28.85 14.50 -16.83
CA ARG A 142 -29.10 15.76 -17.51
C ARG A 142 -29.83 16.74 -16.59
N ASP A 143 -29.29 17.93 -16.44
CA ASP A 143 -29.96 19.06 -15.79
C ASP A 143 -30.95 19.72 -16.77
N SER A 144 -32.23 19.84 -16.39
CA SER A 144 -33.26 20.42 -17.26
C SER A 144 -33.08 21.93 -17.48
N GLN A 145 -32.43 22.63 -16.56
CA GLN A 145 -32.23 24.08 -16.61
C GLN A 145 -30.90 24.46 -17.28
N LEU A 146 -29.83 23.71 -16.98
CA LEU A 146 -28.48 24.03 -17.46
C LEU A 146 -28.12 23.34 -18.78
N CYS A 147 -28.69 22.17 -19.11
CA CYS A 147 -28.36 21.45 -20.34
C CYS A 147 -29.19 21.93 -21.54
N ARG A 148 -28.56 22.71 -22.44
CA ARG A 148 -29.15 23.21 -23.69
C ARG A 148 -28.75 22.38 -24.92
N HIS A 149 -29.00 21.07 -24.90
CA HIS A 149 -28.69 20.16 -26.02
C HIS A 149 -29.80 19.12 -26.26
N GLY A 150 -29.74 18.38 -27.37
CA GLY A 150 -30.66 17.26 -27.64
C GLY A 150 -30.46 16.07 -26.70
N ALA A 151 -31.26 15.01 -26.86
CA ALA A 151 -31.20 13.81 -26.00
C ALA A 151 -29.84 13.09 -26.03
N LEU A 152 -29.15 13.11 -27.16
CA LEU A 152 -27.83 12.48 -27.35
C LEU A 152 -26.65 13.45 -27.17
N GLY A 153 -26.91 14.73 -26.96
CA GLY A 153 -25.86 15.71 -26.71
C GLY A 153 -25.29 15.56 -25.30
N LYS A 154 -24.02 15.94 -25.13
CA LYS A 154 -23.39 16.12 -23.82
C LYS A 154 -22.84 17.54 -23.71
N CYS A 155 -22.90 18.12 -22.52
CA CYS A 155 -22.31 19.42 -22.19
C CYS A 155 -21.55 19.32 -20.86
N VAL A 156 -20.91 20.42 -20.46
CA VAL A 156 -20.13 20.51 -19.20
C VAL A 156 -20.96 20.13 -17.96
N HIS A 157 -22.29 20.26 -18.00
CA HIS A 157 -23.17 19.95 -16.87
C HIS A 157 -23.62 18.48 -16.79
N CYS A 158 -23.46 17.69 -17.86
CA CYS A 158 -23.88 16.28 -17.90
C CYS A 158 -22.78 15.32 -18.39
N VAL A 159 -21.62 15.83 -18.79
CA VAL A 159 -20.45 14.99 -19.06
C VAL A 159 -20.06 14.25 -17.78
N PRO A 160 -19.72 12.95 -17.88
CA PRO A 160 -19.22 12.20 -16.74
C PRO A 160 -18.00 12.90 -16.14
N LEU A 161 -17.96 12.99 -14.82
CA LEU A 161 -16.81 13.54 -14.11
C LEU A 161 -15.75 12.45 -13.92
N GLU A 162 -14.51 12.89 -13.87
CA GLU A 162 -13.40 12.00 -13.56
C GLU A 162 -13.41 11.62 -12.07
N PRO A 163 -13.01 10.39 -11.69
CA PRO A 163 -13.01 9.95 -10.29
C PRO A 163 -12.10 10.76 -9.35
N PHE A 164 -11.22 11.59 -9.90
CA PHE A 164 -10.29 12.46 -9.17
C PHE A 164 -10.71 13.95 -9.20
N ASP A 165 -11.94 14.26 -9.63
CA ASP A 165 -12.50 15.61 -9.62
C ASP A 165 -12.64 16.12 -8.17
N GLU A 166 -11.89 17.17 -7.84
CA GLU A 166 -11.79 17.71 -6.49
C GLU A 166 -13.09 18.37 -6.04
N ASP A 167 -13.80 19.05 -6.94
CA ASP A 167 -15.06 19.70 -6.64
C ASP A 167 -16.12 18.65 -6.29
N TYR A 168 -16.19 17.56 -7.06
CA TYR A 168 -17.09 16.46 -6.75
C TYR A 168 -16.80 15.82 -5.39
N LEU A 169 -15.53 15.50 -5.11
CA LEU A 169 -15.13 14.84 -3.85
C LEU A 169 -15.39 15.70 -2.61
N ASN A 170 -15.26 17.03 -2.74
CA ASN A 170 -15.53 17.99 -1.67
C ASN A 170 -17.03 18.20 -1.41
N HIS A 171 -17.88 17.99 -2.42
CA HIS A 171 -19.33 18.15 -2.31
C HIS A 171 -20.07 16.91 -1.78
N LEU A 172 -19.38 15.78 -1.60
CA LEU A 172 -19.96 14.59 -0.98
C LEU A 172 -20.19 14.80 0.52
N ASP A 173 -21.22 14.14 1.06
CA ASP A 173 -21.55 14.14 2.49
C ASP A 173 -21.30 12.75 3.10
N PRO A 174 -20.21 12.53 3.87
CA PRO A 174 -19.13 13.47 4.23
C PRO A 174 -18.10 13.69 3.11
N PRO A 175 -17.36 14.82 3.14
CA PRO A 175 -16.39 15.14 2.09
C PRO A 175 -15.23 14.16 2.10
N VAL A 176 -14.84 13.72 0.90
CA VAL A 176 -13.75 12.77 0.73
C VAL A 176 -12.42 13.53 0.79
N LYS A 177 -11.70 13.35 1.89
CA LYS A 177 -10.41 14.04 2.15
C LYS A 177 -9.29 13.64 1.18
N HIS A 178 -9.31 12.39 0.72
CA HIS A 178 -8.27 11.84 -0.16
C HIS A 178 -8.93 10.98 -1.23
N MET A 179 -8.58 11.22 -2.49
CA MET A 179 -8.99 10.34 -3.59
C MET A 179 -8.46 8.93 -3.40
N SER A 180 -9.14 7.93 -3.97
CA SER A 180 -8.67 6.55 -3.91
C SER A 180 -7.35 6.39 -4.65
N PHE A 181 -6.56 5.37 -4.27
CA PHE A 181 -5.28 5.11 -4.91
C PHE A 181 -5.42 4.89 -6.43
N HIS A 182 -6.42 4.13 -6.89
CA HIS A 182 -6.66 3.94 -8.32
C HIS A 182 -7.10 5.23 -9.04
N ALA A 183 -7.85 6.13 -8.38
CA ALA A 183 -8.17 7.44 -8.94
C ALA A 183 -6.91 8.32 -9.07
N TYR A 184 -6.01 8.25 -8.10
CA TYR A 184 -4.73 8.94 -8.15
C TYR A 184 -3.83 8.40 -9.27
N LEU A 185 -3.74 7.07 -9.42
CA LEU A 185 -3.04 6.46 -10.55
C LEU A 185 -3.59 6.98 -11.88
N ARG A 186 -4.92 6.96 -12.05
CA ARG A 186 -5.60 7.52 -13.24
C ARG A 186 -5.31 9.00 -13.46
N LYS A 187 -5.25 9.83 -12.40
CA LYS A 187 -4.87 11.25 -12.50
C LYS A 187 -3.46 11.41 -13.06
N LEU A 188 -2.52 10.52 -12.71
CA LEU A 188 -1.15 10.54 -13.21
C LEU A 188 -1.03 10.03 -14.66
N THR A 189 -1.83 9.03 -15.06
CA THR A 189 -1.82 8.49 -16.43
C THR A 189 -2.77 9.21 -17.40
N GLY A 190 -3.69 10.04 -16.91
CA GLY A 190 -4.79 10.65 -17.68
C GLY A 190 -4.42 11.73 -18.70
N GLY A 191 -3.15 11.83 -19.09
CA GLY A 191 -2.66 12.66 -20.20
C GLY A 191 -2.16 11.86 -21.40
N ALA A 192 -2.37 10.55 -21.41
CA ALA A 192 -2.04 9.66 -22.51
C ALA A 192 -3.30 9.31 -23.32
N ASP A 193 -3.86 10.30 -24.02
CA ASP A 193 -4.76 10.10 -25.16
C ASP A 193 -4.40 11.12 -26.25
#